data_AF-A0A1B4XG42-F1
#
_entry.id   AF-A0A1B4XG42-F1
#
_cell.length_a   1.000
_cell.length_b   1.000
_cell.length_c   1.000
_cell.angle_alpha   90.00
_cell.angle_beta   90.00
_cell.angle_gamma   90.00
#
_symmetry.space_group_name_H-M   'P 1'
#
loop_
_entity.id
_entity.type
_entity.pdbx_description
1 polymer ?
#
loop_
_entity_poly.entity_id
_entity_poly.type
_entity_poly.pdbx_seq_one_letter_code
_entity_poly.pdbx_strand_id
1 'polypeptide(L)' 'MSNENKKTRVPARGPDLVSSETALRRAAKRAREQARRSTGYVVVYRDGKIVEE' A
#
# COMPACT_ATOMS: atom_id res chain seq x y z
N MET A 1 -0.11 29.27 31.59
CA MET A 1 -1.24 28.64 30.87
C MET A 1 -0.67 27.46 30.10
N SER A 2 -1.14 26.26 30.43
CA SER A 2 -0.48 24.98 30.13
C SER A 2 -0.60 24.58 28.67
N ASN A 3 0.53 24.28 28.01
CA ASN A 3 0.58 23.68 26.68
C ASN A 3 0.17 22.21 26.75
N GLU A 4 -1.04 21.90 26.29
CA GLU A 4 -1.50 20.52 26.12
C GLU A 4 -0.92 19.92 24.83
N ASN A 5 0.21 19.24 24.97
CA ASN A 5 0.80 18.39 23.95
C ASN A 5 -0.11 17.18 23.68
N LYS A 6 -1.12 17.34 22.80
CA LYS A 6 -1.96 16.23 22.32
C LYS A 6 -1.12 15.28 21.47
N LYS A 7 -0.49 14.31 22.12
CA LYS A 7 0.18 13.17 21.49
C LYS A 7 -0.91 12.29 20.85
N THR A 8 -1.17 12.50 19.55
CA THR A 8 -2.12 11.72 18.76
C THR A 8 -1.70 10.24 18.81
N ARG A 9 -2.38 9.45 19.64
CA ARG A 9 -2.19 8.00 19.69
C ARG A 9 -2.75 7.45 18.38
N VAL A 10 -1.88 7.07 17.45
CA VAL A 10 -2.29 6.31 16.26
C VAL A 10 -2.92 5.02 16.79
N PRO A 11 -4.23 4.79 16.58
CA PRO A 11 -4.87 3.59 17.07
C PRO A 11 -4.15 2.38 16.48
N ALA A 12 -3.87 1.38 17.33
CA ALA A 12 -3.33 0.11 16.87
C ALA A 12 -4.22 -0.40 15.73
N ARG A 13 -3.61 -0.71 14.57
CA ARG A 13 -4.36 -1.14 13.38
C ARG A 13 -5.17 -2.37 13.76
N GLY A 14 -6.50 -2.27 13.65
CA GLY A 14 -7.40 -3.38 13.97
C GLY A 14 -7.05 -4.63 13.14
N PRO A 15 -7.32 -5.84 13.65
CA PRO A 15 -7.00 -7.09 12.97
C PRO A 15 -7.65 -7.19 11.58
N ASP A 16 -8.84 -6.61 11.41
CA ASP A 16 -9.55 -6.56 10.12
C ASP A 16 -8.87 -5.64 9.10
N LEU A 17 -8.22 -4.56 9.56
CA LEU A 17 -7.46 -3.67 8.69
C LEU A 17 -6.16 -4.35 8.24
N VAL A 18 -5.52 -5.11 9.12
CA VAL A 18 -4.30 -5.86 8.80
C VAL A 18 -4.59 -6.99 7.81
N SER A 19 -5.70 -7.71 7.98
CA SER A 19 -6.11 -8.77 7.06
C SER A 19 -6.46 -8.20 5.68
N SER A 20 -7.18 -7.08 5.63
CA SER A 20 -7.54 -6.37 4.40
C SER A 20 -6.30 -5.84 3.66
N GLU A 21 -5.36 -5.21 4.38
CA GLU A 21 -4.10 -4.75 3.81
C GLU A 21 -3.29 -5.92 3.22
N THR A 22 -3.24 -7.04 3.95
CA THR A 22 -2.53 -8.24 3.50
C THR A 22 -3.17 -8.85 2.25
N ALA A 23 -4.50 -8.89 2.19
CA ALA A 23 -5.25 -9.36 1.02
C ALA A 23 -4.97 -8.47 -0.21
N LEU A 24 -5.00 -7.14 -0.03
CA LEU A 24 -4.72 -6.18 -1.08
C LEU A 24 -3.28 -6.32 -1.62
N ARG A 25 -2.29 -6.44 -0.72
CA ARG A 25 -0.89 -6.67 -1.11
C ARG A 25 -0.73 -7.96 -1.92
N ARG A 26 -1.42 -9.04 -1.54
CA ARG A 26 -1.40 -10.32 -2.28
C ARG A 26 -2.03 -10.19 -3.66
N ALA A 27 -3.17 -9.51 -3.78
CA ALA A 27 -3.82 -9.26 -5.06
C ALA A 27 -2.93 -8.45 -6.01
N ALA A 28 -2.34 -7.36 -5.51
CA ALA A 28 -1.41 -6.53 -6.29
C ALA A 28 -0.18 -7.33 -6.77
N LYS A 29 0.39 -8.17 -5.91
CA LYS A 29 1.51 -9.04 -6.29
C LYS A 29 1.12 -10.01 -7.41
N ARG A 30 -0.06 -10.64 -7.33
CA ARG A 30 -0.56 -11.56 -8.35
C ARG A 30 -0.81 -10.86 -9.68
N ALA A 31 -1.41 -9.67 -9.67
CA ALA A 31 -1.64 -8.87 -10.87
C ALA A 31 -0.31 -8.52 -11.58
N ARG A 32 0.70 -8.10 -10.80
CA ARG A 32 2.06 -7.84 -11.33
C ARG A 32 2.69 -9.09 -11.93
N GLU A 33 2.57 -10.22 -11.25
CA GLU A 33 3.12 -11.49 -11.73
C GLU A 33 2.43 -11.97 -13.01
N GLN A 34 1.11 -11.83 -13.10
CA GLN A 34 0.34 -12.16 -14.31
C GLN A 34 0.76 -11.29 -15.48
N ALA A 35 0.88 -9.98 -15.27
CA ALA A 35 1.28 -9.06 -16.33
C ALA A 35 2.73 -9.30 -16.80
N ARG A 36 3.67 -9.59 -15.89
CA ARG A 36 5.03 -10.04 -16.23
C ARG A 36 5.03 -11.31 -17.09
N ARG A 37 4.13 -12.25 -16.84
CA ARG A 37 4.00 -13.48 -17.65
C ARG A 37 3.37 -13.21 -19.01
N SER A 38 2.49 -12.21 -19.12
CA SER A 38 1.79 -11.86 -20.35
C SER A 38 2.50 -10.74 -21.12
N THR A 39 3.81 -10.86 -21.38
CA THR A 39 4.59 -9.97 -22.27
C THR A 39 4.43 -8.45 -22.05
N GLY A 40 3.85 -8.04 -20.93
CA GLY A 40 3.25 -6.73 -20.72
C GLY A 40 3.87 -6.08 -19.50
N TYR A 41 4.62 -5.02 -19.75
CA TYR A 41 5.33 -4.23 -18.76
C TYR A 41 4.35 -3.63 -17.74
N VAL A 42 4.65 -3.71 -16.44
CA VAL A 42 3.77 -3.19 -15.38
C VAL A 42 4.33 -1.88 -14.88
N VAL A 43 3.78 -0.80 -15.41
CA VAL A 43 4.22 0.55 -15.08
C VAL A 43 3.58 1.00 -13.77
N VAL A 44 4.37 1.26 -12.74
CA VAL A 44 3.87 1.88 -11.51
C VAL A 44 4.00 3.40 -11.63
N TYR A 45 2.87 4.10 -11.75
CA TYR A 45 2.83 5.56 -11.81
C TYR A 45 2.61 6.17 -10.41
N ARG A 46 3.53 7.00 -9.95
CA ARG A 46 3.45 7.71 -8.68
C ARG A 46 3.96 9.14 -8.87
N ASP A 47 3.18 10.12 -8.42
CA ASP A 47 3.53 11.55 -8.46
C ASP A 47 4.01 12.05 -9.83
N GLY A 48 3.32 11.63 -10.89
CA GLY A 48 3.65 12.05 -12.24
C GLY A 48 4.76 11.24 -12.93
N LYS A 49 5.33 10.23 -12.26
CA LYS A 49 6.51 9.48 -12.73
C LYS A 49 6.31 7.97 -12.68
N ILE A 50 6.98 7.28 -13.60
CA ILE A 50 7.11 5.83 -13.58
C ILE A 50 8.23 5.46 -12.59
N VAL A 51 7.92 4.63 -11.61
CA VAL A 51 8.86 4.24 -10.54
C VAL A 51 9.29 2.78 -10.59
N GLU A 52 8.62 1.93 -11.37
CA GLU A 52 9.02 0.55 -11.68
C GLU A 52 8.64 0.22 -13.13
N GLU A 53 9.53 -0.46 -13.85
CA GLU A 53 9.32 -1.08 -15.19
C GLU A 53 8.99 -2.59 -15.06
#